data_AF-A0A5D3K8Y7-F1
#
_entry.id   AF-A0A5D3K8Y7-F1
#
_cell.length_a   1.000
_cell.length_b   1.000
_cell.length_c   1.000
_cell.angle_alpha   90.00
_cell.angle_beta   90.00
_cell.angle_gamma   90.00
#
_symmetry.space_group_name_H-M   'P 1'
#
loop_
_entity.id
_entity.type
_entity.pdbx_description
1 polymer ?
#
loop_
_entity_poly.entity_id
_entity_poly.type
_entity_poly.pdbx_seq_one_letter_code
_entity_poly.pdbx_strand_id
1 'polypeptide(L)'
;MDVLLAAVELLAASLVLTVVHFPLEATRSLLSFGAAPAVGRARRKQVRAIASYTARTRETLGHLMNEGRLILARLRDPAKDGATSRAYAQSWTTQVEEFLHNELGSSYVDRFHIPSEVGDHEIMGVPSEQLSDWKTLRNCLFNLELFSTEL
;
A
#
# COMPACT_ATOMS: atom_id res chain seq x y z
N MET A 1 -68.98 26.17 19.14
CA MET A 1 -67.99 25.43 18.33
C MET A 1 -67.71 26.27 17.10
N ASP A 2 -66.77 27.21 17.17
CA ASP A 2 -66.37 28.02 15.98
C ASP A 2 -64.99 28.70 16.15
N VAL A 3 -64.46 28.82 17.37
CA VAL A 3 -63.16 29.49 17.59
C VAL A 3 -61.95 28.56 17.36
N LEU A 4 -62.13 27.23 17.46
CA LEU A 4 -61.05 26.26 17.26
C LEU A 4 -60.78 25.90 15.79
N LEU A 5 -61.74 26.09 14.88
CA LEU A 5 -61.51 25.87 13.44
C LEU A 5 -60.75 27.05 12.79
N ALA A 6 -61.05 28.29 13.18
CA ALA A 6 -60.40 29.48 12.63
C ALA A 6 -58.91 29.59 13.00
N ALA A 7 -58.49 29.05 14.16
CA ALA A 7 -57.08 29.06 14.58
C ALA A 7 -56.21 28.05 13.79
N VAL A 8 -56.80 26.98 13.27
CA VAL A 8 -56.10 25.94 12.50
C VAL A 8 -55.87 26.39 11.06
N GLU A 9 -56.81 27.12 10.46
CA GLU A 9 -56.65 27.71 9.12
C GLU A 9 -55.58 28.83 9.10
N LEU A 10 -55.48 29.63 10.18
CA LEU A 10 -54.47 30.68 10.27
C LEU A 10 -53.03 30.15 10.41
N LEU A 11 -52.86 28.97 11.02
CA LEU A 11 -51.56 28.30 11.14
C LEU A 11 -51.15 27.57 9.84
N ALA A 12 -52.11 27.02 9.09
CA ALA A 12 -51.84 26.41 7.79
C ALA A 12 -51.44 27.45 6.72
N ALA A 13 -52.05 28.65 6.75
CA ALA A 13 -51.70 29.74 5.84
C ALA A 13 -50.30 30.35 6.11
N SER A 14 -49.85 30.34 7.37
CA SER A 14 -48.50 30.82 7.75
C SER A 14 -47.38 29.85 7.32
N LEU A 15 -47.67 28.54 7.28
CA LEU A 15 -46.67 27.53 6.90
C LEU A 15 -46.50 27.37 5.39
N VAL A 16 -47.49 27.77 4.58
CA VAL A 16 -47.40 27.75 3.11
C VAL A 16 -46.76 29.04 2.55
N LEU A 17 -46.74 30.14 3.33
CA LEU A 17 -46.22 31.44 2.87
C LEU A 17 -44.82 31.81 3.39
N THR A 18 -44.05 30.85 3.90
CA THR A 18 -42.58 31.01 4.09
C THR A 18 -41.77 30.18 3.08
N VAL A 19 -42.43 29.60 2.08
CA VAL A 19 -41.81 28.92 0.94
C VAL A 19 -41.51 29.87 -0.22
N VAL A 20 -41.92 31.14 -0.14
CA VAL A 20 -41.63 32.13 -1.19
C VAL A 20 -40.52 33.07 -0.72
N HIS A 21 -39.38 33.01 -1.41
CA HIS A 21 -38.17 33.82 -1.23
C HIS A 21 -37.16 33.39 -0.16
N PHE A 22 -36.77 32.12 -0.19
CA PHE A 22 -35.33 31.83 -0.07
C PHE A 22 -34.78 31.57 -1.48
N PRO A 23 -33.79 32.34 -1.96
CA PRO A 23 -33.15 32.01 -3.22
C PRO A 23 -32.46 30.67 -3.03
N LEU A 24 -32.95 29.63 -3.72
CA LEU A 24 -32.35 28.29 -3.80
C LEU A 24 -30.87 28.33 -4.27
N GLU A 25 -30.40 29.48 -4.76
CA GLU A 25 -29.00 29.73 -5.10
C GLU A 25 -28.09 29.98 -3.89
N ALA A 26 -28.61 30.54 -2.79
CA ALA A 26 -27.80 30.89 -1.62
C ALA A 26 -27.42 29.66 -0.76
N THR A 27 -28.30 28.65 -0.65
CA THR A 27 -28.01 27.41 0.06
C THR A 27 -27.09 26.48 -0.74
N ARG A 28 -27.20 26.46 -2.07
CA ARG A 28 -26.27 25.75 -2.96
C ARG A 28 -24.88 26.39 -2.94
N SER A 29 -24.81 27.72 -2.85
CA SER A 29 -23.57 28.48 -2.70
C SER A 29 -22.92 28.26 -1.33
N LEU A 30 -23.65 28.34 -0.21
CA LEU A 30 -23.07 28.16 1.13
C LEU A 30 -22.59 26.72 1.40
N LEU A 31 -23.27 25.71 0.86
CA LEU A 31 -22.80 24.31 0.93
C LEU A 31 -21.59 24.07 0.02
N SER A 32 -21.48 24.74 -1.14
CA SER A 32 -20.31 24.61 -2.02
C SER A 32 -19.08 25.37 -1.49
N PHE A 33 -19.27 26.52 -0.84
CA PHE A 33 -18.21 27.32 -0.22
C PHE A 33 -17.59 26.67 1.02
N GLY A 34 -18.36 25.89 1.79
CA GLY A 34 -17.84 25.09 2.90
C GLY A 34 -17.24 23.74 2.46
N ALA A 35 -17.85 23.09 1.46
CA ALA A 35 -17.41 21.79 0.98
C ALA A 35 -16.13 21.87 0.14
N ALA A 36 -15.95 22.84 -0.76
CA ALA A 36 -14.75 22.93 -1.60
C ALA A 36 -13.42 23.04 -0.81
N PRO A 37 -13.28 23.91 0.22
CA PRO A 37 -12.06 23.95 1.03
C PRO A 37 -11.92 22.74 1.96
N ALA A 38 -13.01 22.16 2.45
CA ALA A 38 -12.98 20.95 3.28
C ALA A 38 -12.58 19.71 2.47
N VAL A 39 -13.13 19.53 1.27
CA VAL A 39 -12.77 18.50 0.29
C VAL A 39 -11.32 18.69 -0.17
N GLY A 40 -10.89 19.93 -0.41
CA GLY A 40 -9.49 20.24 -0.72
C GLY A 40 -8.53 19.87 0.42
N ARG A 41 -8.89 20.14 1.68
CA ARG A 41 -8.10 19.74 2.86
C ARG A 41 -8.12 18.23 3.07
N ALA A 42 -9.27 17.58 2.96
CA ALA A 42 -9.40 16.13 3.08
C ALA A 42 -8.59 15.40 2.00
N ARG A 43 -8.67 15.89 0.75
CA ARG A 43 -7.86 15.38 -0.37
C ARG A 43 -6.36 15.59 -0.12
N ARG A 44 -5.92 16.76 0.34
CA ARG A 44 -4.50 16.99 0.69
C ARG A 44 -4.02 16.08 1.81
N LYS A 45 -4.85 15.84 2.83
CA LYS A 45 -4.55 14.89 3.92
C LYS A 45 -4.43 13.46 3.37
N GLN A 46 -5.36 13.03 2.53
CA GLN A 46 -5.34 11.71 1.90
C GLN A 46 -4.11 11.53 1.00
N VAL A 47 -3.79 12.52 0.15
CA VAL A 47 -2.59 12.49 -0.70
C VAL A 47 -1.31 12.41 0.14
N ARG A 48 -1.21 13.19 1.22
CA ARG A 48 -0.05 13.13 2.13
C ARG A 48 0.03 11.76 2.82
N ALA A 49 -1.10 11.18 3.23
CA ALA A 49 -1.13 9.87 3.86
C ALA A 49 -0.68 8.76 2.89
N ILE A 50 -1.17 8.79 1.64
CA ILE A 50 -0.73 7.86 0.58
C ILE A 50 0.77 8.03 0.32
N ALA A 51 1.25 9.27 0.15
CA ALA A 51 2.67 9.52 -0.10
C ALA A 51 3.56 9.04 1.06
N SER A 52 3.15 9.26 2.31
CA SER A 52 3.90 8.77 3.47
C SER A 52 3.88 7.24 3.57
N TYR A 53 2.75 6.62 3.21
CA TYR A 53 2.63 5.17 3.17
C TYR A 53 3.56 4.58 2.12
N THR A 54 3.49 5.05 0.87
CA THR A 54 4.37 4.62 -0.22
C THR A 54 5.84 4.82 0.11
N ALA A 55 6.22 5.95 0.74
CA ALA A 55 7.60 6.20 1.15
C ALA A 55 8.09 5.15 2.18
N ARG A 56 7.27 4.84 3.18
CA ARG A 56 7.59 3.81 4.18
C ARG A 56 7.70 2.43 3.55
N THR A 57 6.78 2.06 2.66
CA THR A 57 6.80 0.77 1.96
C THR A 57 8.09 0.63 1.14
N ARG A 58 8.49 1.67 0.41
CA ARG A 58 9.76 1.68 -0.35
C ARG A 58 10.99 1.59 0.55
N GLU A 59 10.99 2.28 1.70
CA GLU A 59 12.07 2.20 2.68
C GLU A 59 12.24 0.79 3.24
N THR A 60 11.14 0.17 3.69
CA THR A 60 11.14 -1.21 4.20
C THR A 60 11.59 -2.20 3.12
N LEU A 61 11.10 -2.05 1.89
CA LEU A 61 11.51 -2.89 0.76
C LEU A 61 13.03 -2.75 0.51
N GLY A 62 13.56 -1.53 0.52
CA GLY A 62 14.99 -1.27 0.39
C GLY A 62 15.83 -1.92 1.48
N HIS A 63 15.33 -1.94 2.73
CA HIS A 63 15.97 -2.64 3.83
C HIS A 63 16.03 -4.16 3.60
N LEU A 64 14.88 -4.77 3.26
CA LEU A 64 14.79 -6.21 2.97
C LEU A 64 15.68 -6.62 1.79
N MET A 65 15.77 -5.80 0.75
CA MET A 65 16.67 -6.04 -0.38
C MET A 65 18.15 -6.03 0.02
N ASN A 66 18.54 -5.10 0.90
CA ASN A 66 19.91 -5.06 1.40
C ASN A 66 20.24 -6.28 2.25
N GLU A 67 19.32 -6.71 3.12
CA GLU A 67 19.48 -7.96 3.90
C GLU A 67 19.62 -9.17 3.00
N GLY A 68 18.74 -9.32 1.99
CA GLY A 68 18.82 -10.43 1.06
C GLY A 68 20.14 -10.45 0.28
N ARG A 69 20.67 -9.29 -0.14
CA ARG A 69 21.99 -9.19 -0.79
C ARG A 69 23.13 -9.67 0.12
N LEU A 70 23.06 -9.36 1.42
CA LEU A 70 24.04 -9.85 2.40
C LEU A 70 23.98 -11.37 2.54
N ILE A 71 22.78 -11.95 2.58
CA ILE A 71 22.59 -13.41 2.65
C ILE A 71 23.07 -14.08 1.35
N LEU A 72 22.81 -13.47 0.19
CA LEU A 72 23.28 -13.96 -1.10
C LEU A 72 24.80 -13.97 -1.21
N ALA A 73 25.46 -12.91 -0.70
CA ALA A 73 26.92 -12.88 -0.58
C ALA A 73 27.44 -13.97 0.37
N ARG A 74 26.74 -14.22 1.48
CA ARG A 74 27.07 -15.27 2.44
C ARG A 74 26.97 -16.68 1.82
N LEU A 75 25.94 -16.94 1.02
CA LEU A 75 25.76 -18.21 0.29
C LEU A 75 26.80 -18.44 -0.81
N ARG A 76 27.43 -17.37 -1.30
CA ARG A 76 28.54 -17.47 -2.26
C ARG A 76 29.88 -17.73 -1.55
N ASP A 77 30.00 -17.41 -0.27
CA ASP A 77 31.26 -17.52 0.48
C ASP A 77 31.48 -18.97 0.96
N PRO A 78 32.48 -19.70 0.42
CA PRO A 78 32.75 -21.09 0.81
C PRO A 78 33.24 -21.22 2.26
N ALA A 79 33.69 -20.14 2.90
CA ALA A 79 34.11 -20.15 4.30
C ALA A 79 32.92 -20.09 5.27
N LYS A 80 31.70 -19.85 4.78
CA LYS A 80 30.49 -19.78 5.60
C LYS A 80 29.82 -21.14 5.69
N ASP A 81 29.28 -21.41 6.87
CA ASP A 81 28.46 -22.58 7.09
C ASP A 81 27.20 -22.53 6.22
N GLY A 82 27.04 -23.54 5.35
CA GLY A 82 25.94 -23.61 4.39
C GLY A 82 24.58 -23.81 5.07
N ALA A 83 24.52 -24.60 6.14
CA ALA A 83 23.27 -24.87 6.86
C ALA A 83 22.71 -23.60 7.51
N THR A 84 23.57 -22.84 8.20
CA THR A 84 23.22 -21.54 8.78
C THR A 84 22.80 -20.54 7.71
N SER A 85 23.51 -20.51 6.58
CA SER A 85 23.21 -19.58 5.48
C SER A 85 21.86 -19.90 4.83
N ARG A 86 21.51 -21.18 4.69
CA ARG A 86 20.17 -21.64 4.27
C ARG A 86 19.09 -21.22 5.25
N ALA A 87 19.32 -21.40 6.55
CA ALA A 87 18.37 -20.98 7.58
C ALA A 87 18.09 -19.47 7.54
N TYR A 88 19.13 -18.65 7.33
CA TYR A 88 18.95 -17.21 7.13
C TYR A 88 18.16 -16.88 5.87
N ALA A 89 18.46 -17.54 4.75
CA ALA A 89 17.70 -17.35 3.52
C ALA A 89 16.22 -17.68 3.71
N GLN A 90 15.89 -18.81 4.35
CA GLN A 90 14.51 -19.20 4.64
C GLN A 90 13.80 -18.19 5.55
N SER A 91 14.44 -17.76 6.64
CA SER A 91 13.88 -16.77 7.56
C SER A 91 13.60 -15.45 6.85
N TRP A 92 14.53 -14.99 6.01
CA TRP A 92 14.37 -13.78 5.22
C TRP A 92 13.23 -13.92 4.20
N THR A 93 13.13 -15.05 3.52
CA THR A 93 12.03 -15.31 2.56
C THR A 93 10.67 -15.21 3.26
N THR A 94 10.50 -15.85 4.41
CA THR A 94 9.25 -15.76 5.18
C THR A 94 8.93 -14.34 5.62
N GLN A 95 9.92 -13.58 6.09
CA GLN A 95 9.73 -12.18 6.47
C GLN A 95 9.28 -11.32 5.29
N VAL A 96 9.86 -11.53 4.11
CA VAL A 96 9.48 -10.84 2.88
C VAL A 96 8.07 -11.22 2.46
N GLU A 97 7.71 -12.50 2.47
CA GLU A 97 6.36 -12.95 2.15
C GLU A 97 5.30 -12.30 3.05
N GLU A 98 5.56 -12.24 4.35
CA GLU A 98 4.67 -11.56 5.30
C GLU A 98 4.53 -10.08 4.99
N PHE A 99 5.65 -9.40 4.72
CA PHE A 99 5.63 -7.99 4.31
C PHE A 99 4.83 -7.78 3.01
N LEU A 100 5.10 -8.58 1.97
CA LEU A 100 4.42 -8.47 0.68
C LEU A 100 2.92 -8.75 0.83
N HIS A 101 2.54 -9.76 1.59
CA HIS A 101 1.15 -10.07 1.86
C HIS A 101 0.42 -8.91 2.54
N ASN A 102 1.02 -8.35 3.60
CA ASN A 102 0.41 -7.32 4.42
C ASN A 102 0.35 -5.96 3.72
N GLU A 103 1.38 -5.60 2.95
CA GLU A 103 1.52 -4.26 2.39
C GLU A 103 1.09 -4.17 0.92
N LEU A 104 1.32 -5.22 0.12
CA LEU A 104 1.09 -5.20 -1.34
C LEU A 104 0.01 -6.20 -1.80
N GLY A 105 -0.29 -7.21 -0.98
CA GLY A 105 -1.29 -8.25 -1.24
C GLY A 105 -0.70 -9.57 -1.75
N SER A 106 -1.54 -10.61 -1.75
CA SER A 106 -1.12 -11.99 -2.05
C SER A 106 -0.54 -12.18 -3.46
N SER A 107 -0.96 -11.39 -4.44
CA SER A 107 -0.43 -11.48 -5.81
C SER A 107 1.07 -11.19 -5.89
N TYR A 108 1.60 -10.34 -4.99
CA TYR A 108 3.04 -10.08 -4.92
C TYR A 108 3.80 -11.26 -4.32
N VAL A 109 3.20 -11.99 -3.38
CA VAL A 109 3.77 -13.24 -2.84
C VAL A 109 3.86 -14.30 -3.93
N ASP A 110 2.83 -14.46 -4.75
CA ASP A 110 2.85 -15.41 -5.87
C ASP A 110 3.95 -15.07 -6.89
N ARG A 111 4.10 -13.76 -7.19
CA ARG A 111 5.13 -13.26 -8.11
C ARG A 111 6.55 -13.34 -7.55
N PHE A 112 6.69 -13.27 -6.23
CA PHE A 112 7.99 -13.28 -5.55
C PHE A 112 8.77 -14.57 -5.80
N HIS A 113 8.07 -15.69 -5.98
CA HIS A 113 8.66 -17.01 -6.23
C HIS A 113 8.83 -17.36 -7.70
N ILE A 114 8.46 -16.48 -8.63
CA ILE A 114 8.60 -16.75 -10.05
C ILE A 114 10.10 -16.89 -10.38
N PRO A 115 10.54 -18.04 -10.91
CA PRO A 115 11.93 -18.22 -11.28
C PRO A 115 12.28 -17.31 -12.45
N SER A 116 13.48 -16.74 -12.42
CA SER A 116 14.06 -16.04 -13.56
C SER A 116 15.30 -16.79 -14.05
N GLU A 117 15.67 -16.55 -15.30
CA GLU A 117 16.89 -17.13 -15.85
C GLU A 117 18.11 -16.57 -15.13
N VAL A 118 19.01 -17.48 -14.75
CA VAL A 118 20.29 -17.17 -14.11
C VAL A 118 21.38 -17.59 -15.09
N GLY A 119 22.20 -16.63 -15.53
CA GLY A 119 23.29 -16.94 -16.46
C GLY A 119 24.43 -17.72 -15.82
N ASP A 120 25.17 -18.48 -16.61
CA ASP A 120 26.32 -19.27 -16.12
C ASP A 120 27.42 -18.41 -15.46
N HIS A 121 27.56 -17.16 -15.93
CA HIS A 121 28.50 -16.19 -15.34
C HIS A 121 28.09 -15.77 -13.92
N GLU A 122 26.80 -15.81 -13.58
CA GLU A 122 26.29 -15.41 -12.26
C GLU A 122 26.47 -16.51 -11.22
N ILE A 123 26.51 -17.77 -11.64
CA ILE A 123 26.72 -18.89 -10.72
C ILE A 123 28.20 -19.17 -10.44
N MET A 124 29.10 -18.52 -11.18
CA MET A 124 30.54 -18.69 -11.01
C MET A 124 30.97 -18.37 -9.57
N GLY A 125 31.73 -19.29 -8.96
CA GLY A 125 32.23 -19.16 -7.59
C GLY A 125 31.22 -19.49 -6.49
N VAL A 126 29.98 -19.88 -6.82
CA VAL A 126 29.02 -20.38 -5.83
C VAL A 126 29.30 -21.86 -5.54
N PRO A 127 29.45 -22.27 -4.27
CA PRO A 127 29.60 -23.68 -3.92
C PRO A 127 28.42 -24.52 -4.43
N SER A 128 28.68 -25.70 -5.00
CA SER A 128 27.65 -26.56 -5.61
C SER A 128 26.52 -26.92 -4.64
N GLU A 129 26.85 -27.17 -3.38
CA GLU A 129 25.88 -27.49 -2.33
C GLU A 129 24.96 -26.32 -1.96
N GLN A 130 25.40 -25.09 -2.24
CA GLN A 130 24.66 -23.86 -1.93
C GLN A 130 23.99 -23.27 -3.18
N LEU A 131 24.27 -23.83 -4.37
CA LEU A 131 23.83 -23.28 -5.66
C LEU A 131 22.32 -23.19 -5.79
N SER A 132 21.57 -24.19 -5.30
CA SER A 132 20.11 -24.18 -5.35
C SER A 132 19.54 -23.05 -4.49
N ASP A 133 20.00 -22.95 -3.23
CA ASP A 133 19.55 -21.91 -2.28
C ASP A 133 19.91 -20.51 -2.80
N TRP A 134 21.11 -20.38 -3.36
CA TRP A 134 21.60 -19.14 -3.95
C TRP A 134 20.74 -18.71 -5.14
N LYS A 135 20.39 -19.63 -6.06
CA LYS A 135 19.52 -19.33 -7.22
C LYS A 135 18.13 -18.89 -6.78
N THR A 136 17.53 -19.59 -5.81
CA THR A 136 16.22 -19.22 -5.27
C THR A 136 16.26 -17.81 -4.68
N LEU A 137 17.25 -17.52 -3.84
CA LEU A 137 17.39 -16.21 -3.21
C LEU A 137 17.65 -15.09 -4.23
N ARG A 138 18.48 -15.35 -5.25
CA ARG A 138 18.74 -14.42 -6.37
C ARG A 138 17.44 -14.07 -7.09
N ASN A 139 16.61 -15.07 -7.38
CA ASN A 139 15.33 -14.86 -8.06
C ASN A 139 14.35 -14.05 -7.20
N CYS A 140 14.22 -14.39 -5.92
CA CYS A 140 13.46 -13.61 -4.96
C CYS A 140 13.90 -12.14 -4.92
N LEU A 141 15.21 -11.88 -4.84
CA LEU A 141 15.77 -10.52 -4.85
C LEU A 141 15.49 -9.77 -6.15
N PHE A 142 15.66 -10.43 -7.30
CA PHE A 142 15.33 -9.84 -8.59
C PHE A 142 13.86 -9.43 -8.66
N ASN A 143 12.95 -10.27 -8.15
CA ASN A 143 11.52 -9.95 -8.10
C ASN A 143 11.22 -8.76 -7.17
N LEU A 144 11.91 -8.65 -6.02
CA LEU A 144 11.78 -7.47 -5.15
C LEU A 144 12.29 -6.19 -5.81
N GLU A 145 13.38 -6.27 -6.57
CA GLU A 145 13.88 -5.14 -7.36
C GLU A 145 12.83 -4.67 -8.37
N LEU A 146 12.15 -5.60 -9.06
CA LEU A 146 11.04 -5.27 -9.94
C LEU A 146 9.89 -4.60 -9.19
N PHE A 147 9.48 -5.12 -8.03
CA PHE A 147 8.41 -4.52 -7.23
C PHE A 147 8.77 -3.10 -6.78
N SER A 148 10.05 -2.83 -6.48
CA SER A 148 10.50 -1.48 -6.16
C SER A 148 10.29 -0.47 -7.29
N THR A 149 10.26 -0.92 -8.55
CA THR A 149 9.99 -0.05 -9.71
C THR A 149 8.51 0.18 -9.98
N GLU A 150 7.65 -0.69 -9.45
CA GLU A 150 6.18 -0.61 -9.59
C GLU A 150 5.55 0.35 -8.57
N LEU A 151 6.22 0.53 -7.41
CA LEU A 151 5.78 1.39 -6.32
C LEU A 151 6.16 2.85 -6.55
#